data_AF-A0A7S0N8P7-F1
#
_entry.id   AF-A0A7S0N8P7-F1
#
_cell.length_a   1.000
_cell.length_b   1.000
_cell.length_c   1.000
_cell.angle_alpha   90.00
_cell.angle_beta   90.00
_cell.angle_gamma   90.00
#
_symmetry.space_group_name_H-M   'P 1'
#
loop_
_entity.id
_entity.type
_entity.pdbx_description
1 polymer ?
#
loop_
_entity_poly.entity_id
_entity_poly.type
_entity_poly.pdbx_seq_one_letter_code
_entity_poly.pdbx_strand_id
1 'polypeptide(L)'
;MRGNEDKVRVVLNKADQVSPQQLLRVHGALMWSLGKVLRSPEATRVYVSSFWNRPYARGGEDSARLFDQERRDLFRDIRDIPKNAAVRRVGEMVKRARTAKMHALVCACMRRMMPTIFGKDRKQAELVANLDIVFEAVSQEHSIPPGDFPDITVYQEKLSRWTRAGKSLASIPRLERELVARLDHSIAVDLAELAMSITGGDDNPPA
;
A
#
# COMPACT_ATOMS: atom_id res chain seq x y z
N MET A 1 4.16 -1.03 -13.16
CA MET A 1 2.88 -1.22 -12.44
C MET A 1 3.09 -1.95 -11.11
N ARG A 2 4.03 -1.51 -10.25
CA ARG A 2 4.22 -2.14 -8.93
C ARG A 2 3.16 -1.60 -7.96
N GLY A 3 2.49 -2.47 -7.22
CA GLY A 3 1.55 -2.09 -6.15
C GLY A 3 0.13 -1.70 -6.59
N ASN A 4 -0.28 -2.05 -7.82
CA ASN A 4 -1.68 -1.92 -8.29
C ASN A 4 -2.29 -3.30 -8.60
N GLU A 5 -1.66 -4.39 -8.18
CA GLU A 5 -2.12 -5.76 -8.45
C GLU A 5 -3.48 -6.02 -7.78
N ASP A 6 -3.71 -5.40 -6.63
CA ASP A 6 -4.99 -5.34 -5.90
C ASP A 6 -6.14 -4.68 -6.68
N LYS A 7 -5.82 -3.88 -7.72
CA LYS A 7 -6.79 -3.21 -8.60
C LYS A 7 -7.12 -4.01 -9.85
N VAL A 8 -6.39 -5.09 -10.11
CA VAL A 8 -6.59 -5.89 -11.31
C VAL A 8 -7.73 -6.89 -11.04
N ARG A 9 -8.67 -6.95 -11.97
CA ARG A 9 -9.71 -7.99 -12.04
C ARG A 9 -9.59 -8.65 -13.39
N VAL A 10 -9.44 -9.97 -13.40
CA VAL A 10 -9.29 -10.73 -14.65
C VAL A 10 -10.64 -11.34 -14.99
N VAL A 11 -11.06 -11.17 -16.24
CA VAL A 11 -12.32 -11.70 -16.74
C VAL A 11 -12.05 -12.64 -17.90
N LEU A 12 -12.42 -13.91 -17.74
CA LEU A 12 -12.43 -14.88 -18.82
C LEU A 12 -13.82 -14.88 -19.47
N ASN A 13 -13.96 -14.04 -20.50
CA ASN A 13 -15.22 -13.84 -21.20
C ASN A 13 -15.47 -14.93 -22.26
N LYS A 14 -16.72 -15.07 -22.71
CA LYS A 14 -17.17 -16.05 -23.73
C LYS A 14 -16.96 -17.51 -23.30
N ALA A 15 -17.04 -17.76 -21.99
CA ALA A 15 -16.84 -19.10 -21.42
C ALA A 15 -17.89 -20.12 -21.90
N ASP A 16 -19.06 -19.65 -22.35
CA ASP A 16 -20.14 -20.48 -22.91
C ASP A 16 -19.85 -21.02 -24.33
N GLN A 17 -18.82 -20.52 -25.02
CA GLN A 17 -18.47 -20.93 -26.38
C GLN A 17 -17.60 -22.18 -26.45
N VAL A 18 -17.16 -22.70 -25.29
CA VAL A 18 -16.26 -23.85 -25.18
C VAL A 18 -16.83 -24.88 -24.23
N SER A 19 -16.44 -26.14 -24.39
CA SER A 19 -16.87 -27.19 -23.47
C SER A 19 -16.23 -27.01 -22.08
N PRO A 20 -16.81 -27.56 -21.00
CA PRO A 20 -16.24 -27.47 -19.65
C PRO A 20 -14.79 -27.97 -19.56
N GLN A 21 -14.43 -29.03 -20.29
CA GLN A 21 -13.07 -29.55 -20.34
C GLN A 21 -12.10 -28.58 -21.03
N GLN A 22 -12.53 -27.93 -22.11
CA GLN A 22 -11.72 -26.91 -22.79
C GLN A 22 -11.57 -25.67 -21.91
N LEU A 23 -12.64 -25.26 -21.22
CA LEU A 23 -12.63 -24.13 -20.31
C LEU A 23 -11.60 -24.32 -19.19
N LEU A 24 -11.53 -25.51 -18.58
CA LEU A 24 -10.52 -25.84 -17.57
C LEU A 24 -9.08 -25.73 -18.13
N ARG A 25 -8.84 -26.20 -19.35
CA ARG A 25 -7.52 -26.09 -20.00
C ARG A 25 -7.13 -24.63 -20.26
N VAL A 26 -8.07 -23.82 -20.76
CA VAL A 26 -7.87 -22.38 -21.02
C VAL A 26 -7.63 -21.63 -19.70
N HIS A 27 -8.41 -21.92 -18.66
CA HIS A 27 -8.25 -21.34 -17.33
C HIS A 27 -6.87 -21.67 -16.73
N GLY A 28 -6.43 -22.93 -16.84
CA GLY A 28 -5.09 -23.34 -16.39
C GLY A 28 -3.97 -22.61 -17.14
N ALA A 29 -4.06 -22.51 -18.47
CA ALA A 29 -3.09 -21.79 -19.30
C ALA A 29 -3.04 -20.29 -18.97
N LEU A 30 -4.21 -19.67 -18.68
CA LEU A 30 -4.31 -18.28 -18.24
C LEU A 30 -3.62 -18.08 -16.89
N MET A 31 -3.94 -18.89 -15.89
CA MET A 31 -3.35 -18.80 -14.54
C MET A 31 -1.83 -19.00 -14.58
N TRP A 32 -1.34 -19.95 -15.39
CA TRP A 32 0.10 -20.15 -15.59
C TRP A 32 0.78 -18.90 -16.18
N SER A 33 0.13 -18.26 -17.16
CA SER A 33 0.64 -17.04 -17.78
C SER A 33 0.61 -15.86 -16.81
N LEU A 34 -0.48 -15.70 -16.04
CA LEU A 34 -0.59 -14.68 -15.01
C LEU A 34 0.46 -14.84 -13.92
N GLY A 35 0.75 -16.07 -13.48
CA GLY A 35 1.79 -16.34 -12.48
C GLY A 35 3.21 -15.95 -12.91
N LYS A 36 3.47 -15.85 -14.22
CA LYS A 36 4.76 -15.33 -14.74
C LYS A 36 4.82 -13.80 -14.77
N VAL A 37 3.67 -13.15 -14.90
CA VAL A 37 3.56 -11.70 -15.14
C VAL A 37 3.29 -10.93 -13.86
N LEU A 38 2.37 -11.44 -13.04
CA LEU A 38 2.01 -10.87 -11.75
C LEU A 38 3.06 -11.27 -10.72
N ARG A 39 3.55 -10.28 -9.96
CA ARG A 39 4.59 -10.48 -8.94
C ARG A 39 3.97 -10.53 -7.55
N SER A 40 2.78 -11.12 -7.47
CA SER A 40 2.09 -11.40 -6.21
C SER A 40 2.14 -12.90 -5.92
N PRO A 41 2.46 -13.32 -4.68
CA PRO A 41 2.27 -14.70 -4.25
C PRO A 41 0.79 -15.09 -4.16
N GLU A 42 -0.14 -14.12 -4.19
CA GLU A 42 -1.58 -14.35 -4.10
C GLU A 42 -2.18 -14.67 -5.48
N ALA A 43 -3.01 -15.73 -5.53
CA ALA A 43 -3.70 -16.11 -6.75
C ALA A 43 -4.71 -15.03 -7.15
N THR A 44 -4.59 -14.52 -8.38
CA THR A 44 -5.51 -13.51 -8.90
C THR A 44 -6.87 -14.11 -9.19
N ARG A 45 -7.94 -13.46 -8.70
CA ARG A 45 -9.32 -13.86 -8.98
C ARG A 45 -9.63 -13.67 -10.47
N VAL A 46 -10.03 -14.75 -11.13
CA VAL A 46 -10.52 -14.75 -12.51
C VAL A 46 -12.03 -14.98 -12.49
N TYR A 47 -12.82 -14.07 -13.05
CA TYR A 47 -14.27 -14.23 -13.21
C TYR A 47 -14.57 -14.92 -14.53
N VAL A 48 -15.28 -16.05 -14.49
CA VAL A 48 -15.51 -16.89 -15.66
C VAL A 48 -16.99 -16.85 -16.05
N SER A 49 -17.33 -16.17 -17.14
CA SER A 49 -18.72 -16.10 -17.62
C SER A 49 -18.78 -15.57 -19.06
N SER A 50 -19.98 -15.40 -19.57
CA SER A 50 -20.26 -14.65 -20.79
C SER A 50 -21.07 -13.43 -20.45
N PHE A 51 -20.41 -12.27 -20.47
CA PHE A 51 -20.94 -11.01 -19.94
C PHE A 51 -21.75 -10.27 -21.00
N TRP A 52 -22.91 -10.83 -21.35
CA TRP A 52 -23.87 -10.26 -22.29
C TRP A 52 -25.32 -10.53 -21.86
N ASN A 53 -26.28 -9.96 -22.57
CA ASN A 53 -27.71 -10.06 -22.30
C ASN A 53 -28.40 -11.17 -23.12
N ARG A 54 -27.66 -12.14 -23.64
CA ARG A 54 -28.17 -13.27 -24.43
C ARG A 54 -28.17 -14.56 -23.61
N PRO A 55 -29.04 -15.54 -23.94
CA PRO A 55 -28.92 -16.88 -23.38
C PRO A 55 -27.51 -17.46 -23.62
N TYR A 56 -27.02 -18.28 -22.69
CA TYR A 56 -25.77 -19.00 -22.88
C TYR A 56 -25.87 -19.92 -24.10
N ALA A 57 -24.78 -20.03 -24.86
CA ALA A 57 -24.70 -20.99 -25.95
C ALA A 57 -24.85 -22.43 -25.41
N ARG A 58 -25.30 -23.36 -26.27
CA ARG A 58 -25.50 -24.78 -25.92
C ARG A 58 -24.31 -25.41 -25.20
N GLY A 59 -23.09 -25.03 -25.55
CA GLY A 59 -21.87 -25.54 -24.91
C GLY A 59 -21.69 -25.12 -23.44
N GLY A 60 -22.41 -24.09 -23.00
CA GLY A 60 -22.35 -23.51 -21.66
C GLY A 60 -23.63 -23.63 -20.83
N GLU A 61 -24.72 -24.21 -21.38
CA GLU A 61 -26.01 -24.36 -20.67
C GLU A 61 -25.84 -25.15 -19.37
N ASP A 62 -25.05 -26.23 -19.39
CA ASP A 62 -24.76 -27.05 -18.19
C ASP A 62 -24.04 -26.27 -17.08
N SER A 63 -23.31 -25.21 -17.45
CA SER A 63 -22.53 -24.36 -16.54
C SER A 63 -23.24 -23.04 -16.22
N ALA A 64 -24.49 -22.85 -16.65
CA ALA A 64 -25.21 -21.57 -16.52
C ALA A 64 -25.25 -21.06 -15.06
N ARG A 65 -25.48 -21.96 -14.09
CA ARG A 65 -25.50 -21.60 -12.66
C ARG A 65 -24.17 -21.02 -12.18
N LEU A 66 -23.05 -21.61 -12.62
CA LEU A 66 -21.70 -21.13 -12.32
C LEU A 66 -21.47 -19.75 -12.95
N PHE A 67 -21.80 -19.61 -14.24
CA PHE A 67 -21.63 -18.35 -14.96
C PHE A 67 -22.45 -17.20 -14.36
N ASP A 68 -23.67 -17.48 -13.90
CA ASP A 68 -24.49 -16.52 -13.19
C ASP A 68 -23.93 -16.13 -11.82
N GLN A 69 -23.35 -17.10 -11.10
CA GLN A 69 -22.69 -16.84 -9.82
C GLN A 69 -21.44 -15.98 -10.00
N GLU A 70 -20.58 -16.32 -10.96
CA GLU A 70 -19.38 -15.55 -11.31
C GLU A 70 -19.73 -14.12 -11.75
N ARG A 71 -20.83 -13.97 -12.50
CA ARG A 71 -21.36 -12.66 -12.90
C ARG A 71 -21.83 -11.84 -11.69
N ARG A 72 -22.61 -12.45 -10.79
CA ARG A 72 -23.05 -11.79 -9.55
C ARG A 72 -21.87 -11.36 -8.69
N ASP A 73 -20.85 -12.21 -8.56
CA ASP A 73 -19.66 -11.91 -7.78
C ASP A 73 -18.85 -10.77 -8.39
N LEU A 74 -18.71 -10.71 -9.72
CA LEU A 74 -18.08 -9.57 -10.39
C LEU A 74 -18.85 -8.27 -10.14
N PHE A 75 -20.18 -8.29 -10.26
CA PHE A 75 -20.99 -7.10 -10.01
C PHE A 75 -20.93 -6.63 -8.56
N ARG A 76 -20.91 -7.56 -7.60
CA ARG A 76 -20.71 -7.24 -6.17
C ARG A 76 -19.36 -6.56 -5.97
N ASP A 77 -18.28 -7.14 -6.50
CA ASP A 77 -16.94 -6.56 -6.39
C ASP A 77 -16.86 -5.17 -7.05
N ILE A 78 -17.44 -4.97 -8.24
CA ILE A 78 -17.52 -3.65 -8.89
C ILE A 78 -18.26 -2.64 -8.01
N ARG A 79 -19.39 -3.05 -7.41
CA ARG A 79 -20.17 -2.18 -6.52
C ARG A 79 -19.39 -1.80 -5.26
N ASP A 80 -18.55 -2.70 -4.77
CA ASP A 80 -17.75 -2.49 -3.56
C ASP A 80 -16.45 -1.70 -3.83
N ILE A 81 -16.07 -1.45 -5.11
CA ILE A 81 -14.87 -0.69 -5.48
C ILE A 81 -14.76 0.66 -4.76
N PRO A 82 -15.79 1.53 -4.72
CA PRO A 82 -15.67 2.83 -4.05
C PRO A 82 -15.39 2.71 -2.56
N LYS A 83 -16.06 1.77 -1.88
CA LYS A 83 -15.88 1.47 -0.45
C LYS A 83 -14.46 0.97 -0.19
N ASN A 84 -14.00 -0.03 -0.96
CA ASN A 84 -12.66 -0.59 -0.86
C ASN A 84 -11.58 0.48 -1.16
N ALA A 85 -11.82 1.36 -2.13
CA ALA A 85 -10.92 2.47 -2.43
C ALA A 85 -10.82 3.46 -1.27
N ALA A 86 -11.92 3.75 -0.57
CA ALA A 86 -11.93 4.62 0.60
C ALA A 86 -11.14 3.99 1.78
N VAL A 87 -11.40 2.72 2.13
CA VAL A 87 -10.63 1.98 3.15
C VAL A 87 -9.14 1.99 2.82
N ARG A 88 -8.80 1.71 1.57
CA ARG A 88 -7.42 1.70 1.09
C ARG A 88 -6.75 3.07 1.21
N ARG A 89 -7.48 4.14 0.92
CA ARG A 89 -6.98 5.52 1.06
C ARG A 89 -6.69 5.87 2.51
N VAL A 90 -7.50 5.40 3.46
CA VAL A 90 -7.21 5.53 4.89
C VAL A 90 -5.93 4.76 5.25
N GLY A 91 -5.76 3.53 4.76
CA GLY A 91 -4.52 2.77 4.95
C GLY A 91 -3.27 3.45 4.35
N GLU A 92 -3.38 4.05 3.16
CA GLU A 92 -2.32 4.87 2.57
C GLU A 92 -2.00 6.11 3.44
N MET A 93 -3.01 6.73 4.05
CA MET A 93 -2.82 7.85 4.99
C MET A 93 -2.07 7.40 6.24
N VAL A 94 -2.44 6.26 6.84
CA VAL A 94 -1.75 5.69 8.01
C VAL A 94 -0.27 5.44 7.70
N LYS A 95 0.03 4.81 6.56
CA LYS A 95 1.42 4.57 6.12
C LYS A 95 2.18 5.88 5.99
N ARG A 96 1.59 6.88 5.34
CA ARG A 96 2.20 8.21 5.15
C ARG A 96 2.44 8.93 6.48
N ALA A 97 1.49 8.87 7.41
CA ALA A 97 1.60 9.46 8.74
C ALA A 97 2.77 8.84 9.53
N ARG A 98 2.91 7.51 9.51
CA ARG A 98 4.06 6.82 10.12
C ARG A 98 5.39 7.23 9.49
N THR A 99 5.47 7.28 8.16
CA THR A 99 6.68 7.74 7.47
C THR A 99 7.02 9.19 7.84
N ALA A 100 6.03 10.07 7.96
CA ALA A 100 6.23 11.45 8.38
C ALA A 100 6.75 11.55 9.83
N LYS A 101 6.18 10.76 10.76
CA LYS A 101 6.66 10.66 12.15
C LYS A 101 8.12 10.19 12.18
N MET A 102 8.43 9.07 11.54
CA MET A 102 9.79 8.53 11.48
C MET A 102 10.77 9.56 10.93
N HIS A 103 10.43 10.24 9.83
CA HIS A 103 11.27 11.27 9.24
C HIS A 103 11.52 12.44 10.21
N ALA A 104 10.49 12.90 10.92
CA ALA A 104 10.62 13.95 11.93
C ALA A 104 11.56 13.53 13.07
N LEU A 105 11.48 12.28 13.53
CA LEU A 105 12.34 11.72 14.58
C LEU A 105 13.80 11.60 14.13
N VAL A 106 14.05 11.13 12.90
CA VAL A 106 15.39 11.11 12.29
C VAL A 106 15.97 12.52 12.22
N CYS A 107 15.20 13.49 11.73
CA CYS A 107 15.61 14.89 11.68
C CYS A 107 15.92 15.46 13.08
N ALA A 108 15.11 15.13 14.08
CA ALA A 108 15.33 15.53 15.47
C ALA A 108 16.60 14.92 16.07
N CYS A 109 16.84 13.63 15.81
CA CYS A 109 18.04 12.93 16.26
C CYS A 109 19.31 13.55 15.65
N MET A 110 19.33 13.74 14.32
CA MET A 110 20.45 14.40 13.64
C MET A 110 20.70 15.81 14.18
N ARG A 111 19.64 16.60 14.39
CA ARG A 111 19.76 17.92 15.01
C ARG A 111 20.37 17.86 16.40
N ARG A 112 19.95 16.91 17.25
CA ARG A 112 20.46 16.70 18.60
C ARG A 112 21.96 16.35 18.60
N MET A 113 22.43 15.64 17.58
CA MET A 113 23.84 15.26 17.42
C MET A 113 24.74 16.36 16.83
N MET A 114 24.19 17.49 16.38
CA MET A 114 24.96 18.59 15.81
C MET A 114 25.64 19.45 16.90
N PRO A 115 26.91 19.83 16.71
CA PRO A 115 27.58 20.75 17.63
C PRO A 115 27.05 22.17 17.45
N THR A 116 26.99 22.92 18.55
CA THR A 116 26.47 24.30 18.57
C THR A 116 27.51 25.33 18.12
N ILE A 117 28.80 25.11 18.39
CA ILE A 117 29.85 26.13 18.27
C ILE A 117 30.78 25.87 17.07
N PHE A 118 31.52 24.75 17.05
CA PHE A 118 32.54 24.47 16.03
C PHE A 118 32.38 23.08 15.42
N GLY A 119 32.90 22.86 14.21
CA GLY A 119 32.95 21.55 13.56
C GLY A 119 31.63 21.08 12.95
N LYS A 120 30.68 21.98 12.68
CA LYS A 120 29.36 21.68 12.11
C LYS A 120 29.45 20.93 10.79
N ASP A 121 30.29 21.40 9.87
CA ASP A 121 30.40 20.79 8.54
C ASP A 121 31.00 19.38 8.60
N ARG A 122 32.01 19.18 9.46
CA ARG A 122 32.60 17.85 9.69
C ARG A 122 31.58 16.89 10.28
N LYS A 123 30.87 17.30 11.34
CA LYS A 123 29.85 16.44 11.98
C LYS A 123 28.68 16.18 11.05
N GLN A 124 28.28 17.14 10.25
CA GLN A 124 27.23 16.97 9.24
C GLN A 124 27.64 15.95 8.18
N ALA A 125 28.86 16.05 7.63
CA ALA A 125 29.37 15.06 6.68
C ALA A 125 29.44 13.66 7.30
N GLU A 126 29.87 13.56 8.55
CA GLU A 126 29.92 12.30 9.31
C GLU A 126 28.52 11.68 9.52
N LEU A 127 27.51 12.49 9.92
CA LEU A 127 26.13 12.03 10.11
C LEU A 127 25.47 11.60 8.80
N VAL A 128 25.80 12.30 7.70
CA VAL A 128 25.33 11.91 6.37
C VAL A 128 25.99 10.59 5.94
N ALA A 129 27.28 10.40 6.20
CA ALA A 129 27.99 9.17 5.84
C ALA A 129 27.52 7.94 6.64
N ASN A 130 27.20 8.11 7.92
CA ASN A 130 26.82 7.04 8.85
C ASN A 130 25.35 7.14 9.27
N LEU A 131 24.46 7.21 8.28
CA LEU A 131 23.02 7.37 8.50
C LEU A 131 22.37 6.13 9.12
N ASP A 132 22.98 4.97 8.95
CA ASP A 132 22.60 3.68 9.54
C ASP A 132 22.59 3.76 11.07
N ILE A 133 23.63 4.35 11.66
CA ILE A 133 23.73 4.57 13.12
C ILE A 133 22.58 5.46 13.61
N VAL A 134 22.21 6.49 12.83
CA VAL A 134 21.10 7.37 13.16
C VAL A 134 19.77 6.63 13.11
N PHE A 135 19.55 5.78 12.09
CA PHE A 135 18.35 4.98 11.95
C PHE A 135 18.22 3.97 13.08
N GLU A 136 19.31 3.30 13.45
CA GLU A 136 19.35 2.36 14.57
C GLU A 136 19.03 3.05 15.91
N ALA A 137 19.63 4.21 16.17
CA ALA A 137 19.34 4.99 17.37
C ALA A 137 17.86 5.39 17.46
N VAL A 138 17.26 5.85 16.35
CA VAL A 138 15.84 6.22 16.29
C VAL A 138 14.93 4.99 16.45
N SER A 139 15.30 3.87 15.82
CA SER A 139 14.61 2.60 15.94
C SER A 139 14.53 2.14 17.38
N GLN A 140 15.66 2.16 18.10
CA GLN A 140 15.73 1.76 19.51
C GLN A 140 15.00 2.74 20.44
N GLU A 141 15.24 4.06 20.29
CA GLU A 141 14.66 5.09 21.17
C GLU A 141 13.13 5.17 21.07
N HIS A 142 12.58 4.93 19.88
CA HIS A 142 11.15 5.09 19.60
C HIS A 142 10.42 3.79 19.28
N SER A 143 11.10 2.64 19.39
CA SER A 143 10.55 1.31 19.07
C SER A 143 9.94 1.24 17.65
N ILE A 144 10.62 1.83 16.66
CA ILE A 144 10.16 1.86 15.27
C ILE A 144 10.75 0.66 14.53
N PRO A 145 9.93 -0.21 13.90
CA PRO A 145 10.44 -1.34 13.14
C PRO A 145 11.38 -0.91 12.01
N PRO A 146 12.48 -1.66 11.74
CA PRO A 146 13.40 -1.35 10.64
C PRO A 146 12.70 -1.26 9.27
N GLY A 147 11.62 -2.01 9.07
CA GLY A 147 10.84 -1.99 7.82
C GLY A 147 10.07 -0.69 7.56
N ASP A 148 9.87 0.17 8.57
CA ASP A 148 9.22 1.47 8.43
C ASP A 148 10.20 2.56 7.97
N PHE A 149 11.51 2.27 7.97
CA PHE A 149 12.53 3.17 7.47
C PHE A 149 12.64 3.10 5.93
N PRO A 150 12.89 4.23 5.26
CA PRO A 150 13.12 4.26 3.83
C PRO A 150 14.47 3.63 3.50
N ASP A 151 14.65 3.31 2.22
CA ASP A 151 15.96 2.89 1.71
C ASP A 151 17.05 3.91 2.11
N ILE A 152 18.07 3.41 2.79
CA ILE A 152 19.13 4.23 3.37
C ILE A 152 19.89 4.99 2.29
N THR A 153 20.20 4.36 1.16
CA THR A 153 20.95 4.96 0.06
C THR A 153 20.16 6.10 -0.56
N VAL A 154 18.86 5.90 -0.80
CA VAL A 154 17.97 6.96 -1.33
C VAL A 154 17.84 8.12 -0.33
N TYR A 155 17.73 7.84 0.96
CA TYR A 155 17.65 8.90 1.97
C TYR A 155 18.96 9.68 2.07
N GLN A 156 20.09 8.99 2.08
CA GLN A 156 21.42 9.55 2.16
C GLN A 156 21.73 10.43 0.94
N GLU A 157 21.33 10.03 -0.26
CA GLU A 157 21.47 10.83 -1.49
C GLU A 157 20.68 12.14 -1.37
N LYS A 158 19.41 12.07 -0.96
CA LYS A 158 18.54 13.24 -0.79
C LYS A 158 19.08 14.18 0.29
N LEU A 159 19.52 13.63 1.42
CA LEU A 159 20.11 14.39 2.51
C LEU A 159 21.41 15.07 2.07
N SER A 160 22.28 14.35 1.36
CA SER A 160 23.51 14.89 0.78
C SER A 160 23.25 16.03 -0.18
N ARG A 161 22.22 15.91 -1.03
CA ARG A 161 21.81 16.99 -1.94
C ARG A 161 21.30 18.20 -1.18
N TRP A 162 20.52 17.98 -0.13
CA TRP A 162 19.97 19.03 0.73
C TRP A 162 21.08 19.78 1.48
N THR A 163 22.06 19.07 2.04
CA THR A 163 23.19 19.69 2.76
C THR A 163 24.16 20.40 1.83
N ARG A 164 24.45 19.83 0.64
CA ARG A 164 25.28 20.48 -0.40
C ARG A 164 24.67 21.77 -0.95
N ALA A 165 23.35 21.94 -0.84
CA ALA A 165 22.66 23.19 -1.19
C ALA A 165 22.81 24.29 -0.11
N GLY A 166 23.76 24.15 0.82
CA GLY A 166 24.03 25.13 1.88
C GLY A 166 23.11 25.05 3.10
N LYS A 167 22.26 24.00 3.19
CA LYS A 167 21.38 23.80 4.35
C LYS A 167 22.09 23.00 5.44
N SER A 168 21.79 23.32 6.70
CA SER A 168 22.45 22.70 7.84
C SER A 168 21.50 21.84 8.66
N LEU A 169 21.97 20.70 9.16
CA LEU A 169 21.24 19.89 10.15
C LEU A 169 20.96 20.70 11.43
N ALA A 170 21.83 21.67 11.76
CA ALA A 170 21.64 22.59 12.87
C ALA A 170 20.57 23.67 12.61
N SER A 171 20.01 23.78 11.40
CA SER A 171 18.89 24.67 11.09
C SER A 171 17.54 23.95 11.02
N ILE A 172 17.50 22.63 11.19
CA ILE A 172 16.26 21.84 11.27
C ILE A 172 15.42 22.34 12.46
N PRO A 173 14.08 22.51 12.34
CA PRO A 173 13.24 22.86 13.48
C PRO A 173 13.38 21.86 14.64
N ARG A 174 13.17 22.32 15.88
CA ARG A 174 13.10 21.40 17.02
C ARG A 174 11.83 20.56 16.89
N LEU A 175 11.91 19.31 17.34
CA LEU A 175 10.75 18.43 17.36
C LEU A 175 9.71 18.95 18.35
N GLU A 176 8.51 19.22 17.86
CA GLU A 176 7.38 19.59 18.69
C GLU A 176 6.69 18.32 19.19
N ARG A 177 6.86 18.02 20.48
CA ARG A 177 6.31 16.79 21.10
C ARG A 177 4.79 16.73 21.01
N GLU A 178 4.12 17.88 21.08
CA GLU A 178 2.67 17.97 20.96
C GLU A 178 2.17 17.56 19.56
N LEU A 179 2.85 17.98 18.49
CA LEU A 179 2.51 17.56 17.12
C LEU A 179 2.70 16.06 16.93
N VAL A 180 3.75 15.47 17.52
CA VAL A 180 3.97 14.03 17.47
C VAL A 180 2.87 13.29 18.24
N ALA A 181 2.49 13.76 19.43
CA ALA A 181 1.42 13.17 20.22
C ALA A 181 0.06 13.22 19.48
N ARG A 182 -0.26 14.35 18.84
CA ARG A 182 -1.44 14.50 17.99
C ARG A 182 -1.43 13.53 16.81
N LEU A 183 -0.28 13.38 16.14
CA LEU A 183 -0.14 12.44 15.04
C LEU A 183 -0.32 10.99 15.49
N ASP A 184 0.22 10.63 16.67
CA ASP A 184 0.05 9.31 17.27
C ASP A 184 -1.42 9.02 17.61
N HIS A 185 -2.11 10.00 18.19
CA HIS A 185 -3.55 9.91 18.43
C HIS A 185 -4.32 9.70 17.13
N SER A 186 -4.04 10.50 16.09
CA SER A 186 -4.74 10.37 14.81
C SER A 186 -4.48 9.04 14.11
N ILE A 187 -3.28 8.47 14.24
CA ILE A 187 -2.99 7.13 13.69
C ILE A 187 -3.73 6.04 14.46
N ALA A 188 -3.77 6.12 15.78
CA ALA A 188 -4.31 5.07 16.65
C ALA A 188 -5.85 5.11 16.78
N VAL A 189 -6.44 6.31 16.72
CA VAL A 189 -7.86 6.55 17.00
C VAL A 189 -8.56 7.08 15.75
N ASP A 190 -8.31 8.34 15.36
CA ASP A 190 -9.09 9.02 14.31
C ASP A 190 -9.16 8.23 12.99
N LEU A 191 -8.01 7.74 12.50
CA LEU A 191 -7.94 6.99 11.24
C LEU A 191 -8.50 5.57 11.38
N ALA A 192 -8.42 4.96 12.57
CA ALA A 192 -8.98 3.66 12.82
C ALA A 192 -10.52 3.72 12.85
N GLU A 193 -11.08 4.71 13.57
CA GLU A 193 -12.52 4.99 13.61
C GLU A 193 -13.06 5.33 12.22
N LEU A 194 -12.33 6.14 11.45
CA LEU A 194 -12.70 6.45 10.07
C LEU A 194 -12.75 5.17 9.21
N ALA A 195 -11.77 4.28 9.33
CA ALA A 195 -11.78 3.00 8.61
C ALA A 195 -12.99 2.14 9.00
N MET A 196 -13.31 2.05 10.30
CA MET A 196 -14.48 1.31 10.80
C MET A 196 -15.80 1.90 10.31
N SER A 197 -15.93 3.22 10.26
CA SER A 197 -17.14 3.89 9.76
C SER A 197 -17.41 3.61 8.29
N ILE A 198 -16.35 3.45 7.49
CA ILE A 198 -16.46 3.09 6.07
C ILE A 198 -16.92 1.63 5.92
N THR A 199 -16.48 0.73 6.80
CA THR A 199 -16.83 -0.70 6.71
C THR A 199 -18.20 -1.02 7.31
N GLY A 200 -18.61 -0.34 8.38
CA GLY A 200 -19.80 -0.64 9.19
C GLY A 200 -21.14 -0.11 8.67
N GLY A 201 -21.19 0.55 7.51
CA GLY A 201 -22.43 1.10 6.95
C GLY A 201 -23.39 0.12 6.27
N ASP A 202 -23.12 -1.19 6.25
CA ASP A 202 -23.77 -2.15 5.34
C ASP A 202 -24.55 -3.31 5.99
N ASP A 203 -24.92 -3.23 7.27
CA ASP A 203 -25.80 -4.25 7.91
C ASP A 203 -27.30 -3.98 7.70
N ASN A 204 -27.71 -3.39 6.57
CA ASN A 204 -29.12 -3.36 6.19
C ASN A 204 -29.33 -4.07 4.85
N PRO A 205 -29.93 -5.27 4.82
CA PRO A 205 -30.26 -5.92 3.56
C PRO A 205 -31.26 -5.05 2.78
N PRO A 206 -31.15 -4.96 1.44
CA PRO A 206 -32.15 -4.27 0.65
C PRO A 206 -33.50 -4.98 0.84
N ALA A 207 -34.51 -4.21 1.22
CA ALA A 207 -35.92 -4.60 1.28
C ALA A 207 -36.45 -5.08 -0.08
#